data_AF-A0A5C8VDZ4-F1
#
_entry.id   AF-A0A5C8VDZ4-F1
#
_cell.length_a   1.000
_cell.length_b   1.000
_cell.length_c   1.000
_cell.angle_alpha   90.00
_cell.angle_beta   90.00
_cell.angle_gamma   90.00
#
_symmetry.space_group_name_H-M   'P 1'
#
loop_
_entity.id
_entity.type
_entity.pdbx_description
1 polymer ?
#
loop_
_entity_poly.entity_id
_entity_poly.type
_entity_poly.pdbx_seq_one_letter_code
_entity_poly.pdbx_strand_id
1 'polypeptide(L)'
;MRILRSLFGGVLVLVSTAIVAFVSADRIAHLAPPAVVRAAQAEPSATGSLPLPVKAAPAPKAAVPSIPNGFDTERLNALMRGDPILPRR
;
A
#
# COMPACT_ATOMS: atom_id res chain seq x y z
N MET A 1 47.63 1.48 -34.44
CA MET A 1 46.54 2.36 -33.92
C MET A 1 45.12 1.93 -34.28
N ARG A 2 44.85 1.34 -35.47
CA ARG A 2 43.48 1.00 -35.91
C ARG A 2 42.80 -0.07 -35.04
N ILE A 3 43.53 -1.14 -34.69
CA ILE A 3 43.04 -2.26 -33.85
C ILE A 3 42.78 -1.81 -32.41
N LEU A 4 43.67 -0.98 -31.84
CA LEU A 4 43.48 -0.43 -30.51
C LEU A 4 42.21 0.44 -30.44
N ARG A 5 41.97 1.27 -31.48
CA ARG A 5 40.74 2.08 -31.59
C ARG A 5 39.48 1.23 -31.71
N SER A 6 39.50 0.13 -32.47
CA SER A 6 38.35 -0.78 -32.55
C SER A 6 38.09 -1.51 -31.23
N LEU A 7 39.14 -1.90 -30.51
CA LEU A 7 39.01 -2.48 -29.17
C LEU A 7 38.40 -1.48 -28.19
N PHE A 8 38.88 -0.24 -28.16
CA PHE A 8 38.28 0.81 -27.33
C PHE A 8 36.82 1.07 -27.68
N GLY A 9 36.48 1.10 -28.98
CA GLY A 9 35.09 1.22 -29.43
C GLY A 9 34.21 0.06 -28.95
N GLY A 10 34.71 -1.18 -29.07
CA GLY A 10 34.00 -2.36 -28.59
C GLY A 10 33.78 -2.36 -27.07
N VAL A 11 34.81 -2.00 -26.29
CA VAL A 11 34.71 -1.87 -24.83
C VAL A 11 33.69 -0.80 -24.44
N LEU A 12 33.71 0.36 -25.11
CA LEU A 12 32.76 1.43 -24.84
C LEU A 12 31.31 0.97 -25.07
N VAL A 13 31.04 0.32 -26.20
CA VAL A 13 29.71 -0.21 -26.53
C VAL A 13 29.27 -1.25 -25.49
N LEU A 14 30.17 -2.15 -25.08
CA LEU A 14 29.87 -3.17 -24.08
C LEU A 14 29.53 -2.53 -22.72
N VAL A 15 30.35 -1.58 -22.25
CA VAL A 15 30.11 -0.85 -21.00
C VAL A 15 28.79 -0.09 -21.04
N SER A 16 28.49 0.63 -22.13
CA SER A 16 27.21 1.33 -22.28
C SER A 16 26.02 0.37 -22.22
N THR A 17 26.13 -0.77 -22.89
CA THR A 17 25.06 -1.78 -22.92
C THR A 17 24.85 -2.38 -21.53
N ALA A 18 25.94 -2.67 -20.80
CA ALA A 18 25.89 -3.18 -19.44
C ALA A 18 25.21 -2.18 -18.47
N ILE A 19 25.51 -0.89 -18.58
CA ILE A 19 24.87 0.15 -17.75
C ILE A 19 23.36 0.20 -18.01
N VAL A 20 22.94 0.19 -19.29
CA VAL A 20 21.52 0.22 -19.65
C VAL A 20 20.78 -1.02 -19.12
N ALA A 21 21.39 -2.21 -19.26
CA ALA A 21 20.82 -3.45 -18.76
C ALA A 21 20.68 -3.43 -17.23
N PHE A 22 21.70 -2.97 -16.51
CA PHE A 22 21.69 -2.87 -15.05
C PHE A 22 20.59 -1.91 -14.56
N VAL A 23 20.50 -0.71 -15.12
CA VAL A 23 19.47 0.27 -14.76
C VAL A 23 18.07 -0.26 -15.08
N SER A 24 17.91 -0.97 -16.19
CA SER A 24 16.63 -1.58 -16.56
C SER A 24 16.21 -2.66 -15.58
N ALA A 25 17.15 -3.54 -15.18
CA ALA A 25 16.90 -4.57 -14.17
C ALA A 25 16.55 -3.97 -12.80
N ASP A 26 17.27 -2.93 -12.39
CA ASP A 26 17.01 -2.19 -11.15
C ASP A 26 15.60 -1.57 -11.14
N ARG A 27 15.19 -0.93 -12.24
CA ARG A 27 13.84 -0.38 -12.38
C ARG A 27 12.75 -1.45 -12.31
N ILE A 28 12.98 -2.61 -12.93
CA ILE A 28 12.05 -3.74 -12.84
C ILE A 28 11.95 -4.25 -11.40
N ALA A 29 13.07 -4.38 -10.70
CA ALA A 29 13.10 -4.80 -9.30
C ALA A 29 12.42 -3.79 -8.37
N HIS A 30 12.59 -2.50 -8.60
CA HIS A 30 11.91 -1.45 -7.83
C HIS A 30 10.39 -1.39 -8.06
N LEU A 31 9.93 -1.83 -9.23
CA LEU A 31 8.50 -1.93 -9.54
C LEU A 31 7.90 -3.27 -9.11
N ALA A 32 8.71 -4.23 -8.66
CA ALA A 32 8.22 -5.50 -8.18
C ALA A 32 7.35 -5.27 -6.94
N PRO A 33 6.11 -5.79 -6.91
CA PRO A 33 5.30 -5.77 -5.70
C PRO A 33 6.08 -6.40 -4.55
N PRO A 34 6.01 -5.85 -3.32
CA PRO A 34 6.65 -6.46 -2.17
C PRO A 34 6.15 -7.90 -2.04
N ALA A 35 7.08 -8.82 -1.73
CA ALA A 35 6.75 -10.23 -1.57
C ALA A 35 5.55 -10.35 -0.63
N VAL A 36 4.45 -10.92 -1.13
CA VAL A 36 3.25 -11.14 -0.34
C VAL A 36 3.59 -12.23 0.67
N VAL A 37 4.09 -11.82 1.83
CA VAL A 37 4.09 -12.66 3.01
C VAL A 37 2.61 -12.89 3.31
N ARG A 38 2.09 -14.07 2.94
CA ARG A 38 0.79 -14.52 3.45
C ARG A 38 0.94 -14.51 4.96
N ALA A 39 0.39 -13.48 5.60
CA ALA A 39 0.17 -13.51 7.03
C ALA A 39 -0.60 -14.80 7.29
N ALA A 40 -0.07 -15.65 8.17
CA ALA A 40 -0.82 -16.79 8.66
C ALA A 40 -2.12 -16.22 9.21
N GLN A 41 -3.22 -16.42 8.48
CA GLN A 41 -4.54 -16.08 8.97
C GLN A 41 -4.75 -17.02 10.16
N ALA A 42 -4.71 -16.46 11.37
CA ALA A 42 -5.17 -17.19 12.53
C ALA A 42 -6.60 -17.64 12.22
N GLU A 43 -6.86 -18.94 12.34
CA GLU A 43 -8.20 -19.46 12.17
C GLU A 43 -9.15 -18.66 13.07
N PRO A 44 -10.33 -18.24 12.55
CA PRO A 44 -11.28 -17.48 13.34
C PRO A 44 -11.82 -18.37 14.48
N SER A 45 -11.20 -18.26 15.65
CA SER A 45 -11.76 -18.78 16.88
C SER A 45 -12.89 -17.84 17.30
N ALA A 46 -14.11 -18.29 17.07
CA ALA A 46 -15.40 -17.65 17.37
C ALA A 46 -15.86 -16.52 16.44
N THR A 47 -16.96 -16.80 15.73
CA THR A 47 -17.83 -15.85 15.03
C THR A 47 -18.11 -14.61 15.88
N GLY A 48 -17.69 -13.43 15.41
CA GLY A 48 -18.14 -12.14 15.94
C GLY A 48 -17.08 -11.24 16.57
N SER A 49 -15.80 -11.63 16.65
CA SER A 49 -14.74 -10.73 17.12
C SER A 49 -14.01 -10.06 15.94
N LEU A 50 -14.03 -8.73 15.90
CA LEU A 50 -13.16 -7.98 15.00
C LEU A 50 -11.71 -8.12 15.47
N PRO A 51 -10.74 -8.35 14.56
CA PRO A 51 -9.35 -8.40 14.94
C PRO A 51 -8.94 -7.06 15.56
N LEU A 52 -8.46 -7.10 16.81
CA LEU A 52 -7.82 -5.97 17.45
C LEU A 52 -6.64 -5.53 16.58
N PRO A 53 -6.55 -4.25 16.17
CA PRO A 53 -5.43 -3.79 15.39
C PRO A 53 -4.15 -3.99 16.20
N VAL A 54 -3.24 -4.81 15.67
CA VAL A 54 -1.86 -4.90 16.14
C VAL A 54 -1.30 -3.48 16.12
N LYS A 55 -0.87 -3.01 17.29
CA LYS A 55 -0.36 -1.65 17.51
C LYS A 55 0.90 -1.43 16.65
N ALA A 56 0.71 -0.97 15.43
CA ALA A 56 1.79 -0.35 14.65
C ALA A 56 2.26 0.90 15.41
N ALA A 57 3.56 1.18 15.34
CA ALA A 57 4.15 2.39 15.93
C ALA A 57 3.38 3.64 15.49
N PRO A 58 3.14 4.62 16.40
CA PRO A 58 2.19 5.69 16.14
C PRO A 58 2.69 6.59 15.02
N ALA A 59 1.99 6.55 13.88
CA ALA A 59 2.04 7.61 12.88
C ALA A 59 1.50 8.92 13.50
N PRO A 60 1.94 10.10 13.04
CA PRO A 60 1.42 11.38 13.53
C PRO A 60 -0.11 11.39 13.40
N LYS A 61 -0.80 11.65 14.53
CA LYS A 61 -2.26 11.68 14.58
C LYS A 61 -2.79 12.71 13.59
N ALA A 62 -3.38 12.24 12.49
CA ALA A 62 -4.38 13.01 11.79
C ALA A 62 -5.51 13.29 12.79
N ALA A 63 -5.93 14.55 12.89
CA ALA A 63 -7.04 14.94 13.76
C ALA A 63 -8.25 14.09 13.39
N VAL A 64 -8.62 13.15 14.25
CA VAL A 64 -9.86 12.40 14.13
C VAL A 64 -10.96 13.43 14.36
N PRO A 65 -11.82 13.72 13.37
CA PRO A 65 -13.03 14.47 13.67
C PRO A 65 -13.78 13.64 14.71
N SER A 66 -13.95 14.21 15.90
CA SER A 66 -14.81 13.66 16.94
C SER A 66 -16.16 13.41 16.27
N ILE A 67 -16.51 12.14 16.01
CA ILE A 67 -17.84 11.76 15.57
C ILE A 67 -18.68 11.87 16.84
N PRO A 68 -19.37 13.00 17.07
CA PRO A 68 -20.07 13.23 18.30
C PRO A 68 -21.43 12.59 18.08
N ASN A 69 -21.51 11.27 18.30
CA ASN A 69 -22.68 10.48 18.66
C ASN A 69 -22.44 9.01 18.26
N GLY A 70 -22.52 8.12 19.24
CA GLY A 70 -22.53 6.68 19.02
C GLY A 70 -23.72 6.25 18.14
N PHE A 71 -23.69 5.00 17.69
CA PHE A 71 -24.71 4.44 16.80
C PHE A 71 -26.11 4.55 17.41
N ASP A 72 -26.93 5.46 16.85
CA ASP A 72 -28.25 5.80 17.35
C ASP A 72 -29.29 4.89 16.67
N THR A 73 -29.74 3.87 17.41
CA THR A 73 -30.65 2.84 16.90
C THR A 73 -32.00 3.42 16.48
N GLU A 74 -32.40 4.55 17.07
CA GLU A 74 -33.62 5.26 16.69
C GLU A 74 -33.50 5.91 15.32
N ARG A 75 -32.33 6.50 14.99
CA ARG A 75 -32.06 7.04 13.65
C ARG A 75 -31.97 5.94 12.59
N LEU A 76 -31.41 4.78 12.93
CA LEU A 76 -31.43 3.63 12.02
C LEU A 76 -32.86 3.15 11.74
N ASN A 77 -33.69 3.06 12.78
CA ASN A 77 -35.08 2.65 12.63
C ASN A 77 -35.90 3.67 11.82
N ALA A 78 -35.65 4.97 12.03
CA ALA A 78 -36.26 6.04 11.22
C ALA A 78 -35.84 5.95 9.74
N LEU A 79 -34.55 5.68 9.47
CA LEU A 79 -34.05 5.42 8.12
C LEU A 79 -34.69 4.19 7.46
N MET A 80 -34.86 3.11 8.21
CA MET A 80 -35.56 1.92 7.70
C MET A 80 -37.02 2.18 7.34
N ARG A 81 -37.65 3.17 7.99
CA ARG A 81 -38.99 3.66 7.65
C ARG A 81 -39.00 4.69 6.52
N GLY A 82 -37.82 5.11 6.05
CA GLY A 82 -37.65 6.09 4.98
C GLY A 82 -37.64 7.55 5.44
N ASP A 83 -37.53 7.81 6.75
CA ASP A 83 -37.49 9.18 7.28
C ASP A 83 -36.14 9.84 6.97
N PRO A 84 -36.12 11.13 6.57
CA PRO A 84 -34.89 11.83 6.21
C PRO A 84 -34.01 12.12 7.44
N ILE A 85 -32.69 11.96 7.29
CA ILE A 85 -31.72 12.29 8.33
C ILE A 85 -31.55 13.81 8.43
N LEU A 86 -32.24 14.45 9.37
CA LEU A 86 -32.00 15.86 9.67
C LEU A 86 -30.81 16.04 10.62
N PRO A 87 -29.88 16.98 10.33
CA PRO A 87 -28.86 17.36 11.29
C PRO A 87 -29.53 17.96 12.53
N ARG A 88 -29.23 17.41 13.71
CA ARG A 88 -29.67 18.00 14.98
C ARG A 88 -28.91 19.32 15.15
N ARG A 89 -29.65 20.43 15.21
CA ARG A 89 -29.11 21.76 15.51
C ARG A 89 -28.62 21.83 16.95
#